data_AF-A0A959P671-F1
#
_entry.id   AF-A0A959P671-F1
#
_cell.length_a   1.000
_cell.length_b   1.000
_cell.length_c   1.000
_cell.angle_alpha   90.00
_cell.angle_beta   90.00
_cell.angle_gamma   90.00
#
_symmetry.space_group_name_H-M   'P 1'
#
loop_
_entity.id
_entity.type
_entity.pdbx_description
1 polymer ?
#
loop_
_entity_poly.entity_id
_entity_poly.type
_entity_poly.pdbx_seq_one_letter_code
_entity_poly.pdbx_strand_id
1 'polypeptide(L)'
;MIVNPELEFEPNDFEAERASNSYLMSVMALIVGLPLPIVNLVATFIFYLANRKSTYYVRWHCTQALLSQVTVLFMNSAGMWWTLSILFDEMRVSNAYIAYMITVFLFNLSEFVLTVFTAIQVRKRRHIEWWFWGGLANKLCKA
;
A
#
# COMPACT_ATOMS: atom_id res chain seq x y z
N MET A 1 11.68 7.60 0.30
CA MET A 1 10.91 7.82 1.54
C MET A 1 11.50 9.03 2.23
N ILE A 2 10.67 9.98 2.65
CA ILE A 2 11.05 11.18 3.37
C ILE A 2 10.51 11.02 4.79
N VAL A 3 11.37 11.27 5.77
CA VAL A 3 11.02 11.26 7.20
C VAL A 3 11.01 12.71 7.65
N ASN A 4 9.95 13.15 8.32
CA ASN A 4 9.76 14.52 8.83
C ASN A 4 9.61 15.64 7.77
N PRO A 5 8.55 15.66 6.95
CA PRO A 5 7.92 16.95 6.67
C PRO A 5 7.43 17.51 8.02
N GLU A 6 7.77 18.75 8.36
CA GLU A 6 7.30 19.38 9.60
C GLU A 6 5.77 19.37 9.60
N LEU A 7 5.16 18.52 10.45
CA LEU A 7 3.74 18.60 10.73
C LEU A 7 3.52 19.80 11.64
N GLU A 8 2.56 20.67 11.29
CA GLU A 8 2.19 21.82 12.13
C GLU A 8 1.59 21.42 13.49
N PHE A 9 1.23 20.13 13.67
CA PHE A 9 0.70 19.59 14.92
C PHE A 9 1.25 18.19 15.22
N GLU A 10 1.38 17.85 16.51
CA GLU A 10 1.78 16.52 16.95
C GLU A 10 0.55 15.61 17.11
N PRO A 11 0.49 14.45 16.43
CA PRO A 11 -0.65 13.53 16.54
C PRO A 11 -0.67 12.84 17.92
N ASN A 12 -1.86 12.64 18.48
CA ASN A 12 -2.05 11.90 19.72
C ASN A 12 -1.83 10.39 19.50
N ASP A 13 -1.59 9.62 20.57
CA ASP A 13 -1.35 8.17 20.53
C ASP A 13 -2.47 7.39 19.82
N PHE A 14 -3.71 7.80 20.04
CA PHE A 14 -4.86 7.19 19.37
C PHE A 14 -4.82 7.39 17.84
N GLU A 15 -4.39 8.56 17.38
CA GLU A 15 -4.27 8.87 15.95
C GLU A 15 -3.09 8.14 15.32
N ALA A 16 -1.96 8.09 16.02
CA ALA A 16 -0.78 7.31 15.64
C ALA A 16 -1.10 5.81 15.53
N GLU A 17 -1.87 5.26 16.47
CA GLU A 17 -2.35 3.87 16.40
C GLU A 17 -3.20 3.64 15.17
N ARG A 18 -4.19 4.51 14.96
CA ARG A 18 -5.16 4.38 13.89
C ARG A 18 -4.53 4.53 12.51
N ALA A 19 -3.59 5.46 12.36
CA ALA A 19 -2.79 5.64 11.15
C ALA A 19 -1.85 4.44 10.90
N SER A 20 -1.20 3.92 11.94
CA SER A 20 -0.36 2.71 11.84
C SER A 20 -1.19 1.51 11.37
N ASN A 21 -2.40 1.35 11.92
CA ASN A 21 -3.30 0.27 11.56
C ASN A 21 -3.69 0.29 10.08
N SER A 22 -3.70 1.45 9.41
CA SER A 22 -3.94 1.54 7.97
C SER A 22 -2.95 0.73 7.13
N TYR A 23 -1.70 0.64 7.60
CA TYR A 23 -0.63 -0.14 6.97
C TYR A 23 -0.65 -1.59 7.43
N LEU A 24 -1.03 -1.87 8.68
CA LEU A 24 -1.12 -3.24 9.20
C LEU A 24 -2.28 -4.04 8.58
N MET A 25 -3.35 -3.38 8.13
CA MET A 25 -4.48 -4.06 7.49
C MET A 25 -4.08 -4.77 6.19
N SER A 26 -3.22 -4.16 5.37
CA SER A 26 -2.72 -4.81 4.14
C SER A 26 -1.80 -6.00 4.45
N VAL A 27 -1.05 -5.94 5.56
CA VAL A 27 -0.23 -7.06 6.05
C VAL A 27 -1.10 -8.22 6.55
N MET A 28 -2.17 -7.94 7.30
CA MET A 28 -3.09 -8.98 7.78
C MET A 28 -3.86 -9.65 6.63
N ALA A 29 -4.26 -8.89 5.62
CA ALA A 29 -4.89 -9.42 4.42
C ALA A 29 -4.01 -10.44 3.68
N LEU A 30 -2.70 -10.24 3.68
CA LEU A 30 -1.70 -11.16 3.11
C LEU A 30 -1.55 -12.47 3.93
N ILE A 31 -1.85 -12.42 5.24
CA ILE A 31 -1.81 -13.59 6.14
C ILE A 31 -3.12 -14.38 6.09
N VAL A 32 -4.27 -13.70 5.99
CA VAL A 32 -5.62 -14.31 6.07
C VAL A 32 -6.15 -14.75 4.70
N GLY A 33 -5.72 -14.11 3.61
CA GLY A 33 -6.05 -14.49 2.24
C GLY A 33 -4.78 -14.82 1.47
N LEU A 34 -4.82 -15.90 0.68
CA LEU A 34 -3.89 -16.13 -0.43
C LEU A 34 -3.60 -14.79 -1.14
N PRO A 35 -2.36 -14.46 -1.55
CA PRO A 35 -2.00 -13.16 -2.15
C PRO A 35 -2.73 -12.93 -3.47
N LEU A 36 -4.02 -12.61 -3.36
CA LEU A 36 -4.89 -12.25 -4.45
C LEU A 36 -4.77 -10.73 -4.57
N PRO A 37 -4.44 -10.21 -5.76
CA PRO A 37 -4.22 -8.78 -6.02
C PRO A 37 -5.29 -7.85 -5.42
N ILE A 38 -6.51 -8.38 -5.28
CA ILE A 38 -7.72 -7.65 -4.91
C ILE A 38 -7.89 -7.54 -3.39
N VAL A 39 -7.45 -8.53 -2.60
CA VAL A 39 -7.78 -8.61 -1.16
C VAL A 39 -7.11 -7.49 -0.37
N ASN A 40 -5.82 -7.22 -0.63
CA ASN A 40 -5.10 -6.13 0.04
C ASN A 40 -5.68 -4.75 -0.31
N LEU A 41 -6.09 -4.55 -1.58
CA LEU A 41 -6.74 -3.31 -1.99
C LEU A 41 -8.09 -3.14 -1.31
N VAL A 42 -8.95 -4.17 -1.28
CA VAL A 42 -10.27 -4.10 -0.66
C VAL A 42 -10.14 -3.81 0.84
N ALA A 43 -9.24 -4.48 1.55
CA ALA A 43 -8.99 -4.23 2.97
C ALA A 43 -8.57 -2.78 3.23
N THR A 44 -7.63 -2.27 2.44
CA THR A 44 -7.11 -0.90 2.58
C THR A 44 -8.15 0.14 2.17
N PHE A 45 -8.98 -0.16 1.17
CA PHE A 45 -10.07 0.70 0.73
C PHE A 45 -11.18 0.80 1.77
N ILE A 46 -11.61 -0.32 2.36
CA ILE A 46 -12.56 -0.32 3.48
C ILE A 46 -12.00 0.47 4.66
N PHE A 47 -10.71 0.28 4.98
CA PHE A 47 -10.05 1.03 6.05
C PHE A 47 -10.03 2.53 5.75
N TYR A 48 -9.71 2.94 4.52
CA TYR A 48 -9.79 4.33 4.10
C TYR A 48 -11.21 4.89 4.25
N LEU A 49 -12.25 4.17 3.80
CA LEU A 49 -13.64 4.62 3.94
C LEU A 49 -14.08 4.77 5.40
N ALA A 50 -13.65 3.87 6.29
CA ALA A 50 -13.93 3.94 7.72
C ALA A 50 -13.23 5.14 8.40
N ASN A 51 -12.16 5.67 7.79
CA ASN A 51 -11.32 6.72 8.35
C ASN A 51 -11.39 8.05 7.60
N ARG A 52 -12.19 8.16 6.53
CA ARG A 52 -12.30 9.37 5.70
C ARG A 52 -12.75 10.64 6.43
N LYS A 53 -13.41 10.51 7.58
CA LYS A 53 -13.85 11.63 8.44
C LYS A 53 -12.97 11.81 9.69
N SER A 54 -11.86 11.08 9.79
CA SER A 54 -10.91 11.22 10.88
C SER A 54 -10.06 12.48 10.71
N THR A 55 -9.04 12.64 11.54
CA THR A 55 -8.13 13.78 11.48
C THR A 55 -7.26 13.73 10.23
N TYR A 56 -6.65 14.88 9.90
CA TYR A 56 -5.82 15.00 8.72
C TYR A 56 -4.72 13.94 8.67
N TYR A 57 -4.01 13.74 9.78
CA TYR A 57 -2.93 12.76 9.89
C TYR A 57 -3.39 11.33 9.55
N VAL A 58 -4.50 10.88 10.14
CA VAL A 58 -5.04 9.53 9.90
C VAL A 58 -5.50 9.38 8.46
N ARG A 59 -6.26 10.37 7.95
CA ARG A 59 -6.75 10.37 6.56
C ARG A 59 -5.60 10.30 5.56
N TRP A 60 -4.56 11.11 5.78
CA TRP A 60 -3.40 11.19 4.91
C TRP A 60 -2.69 9.85 4.80
N HIS A 61 -2.42 9.20 5.94
CA HIS A 61 -1.77 7.89 5.96
C HIS A 61 -2.63 6.79 5.31
N CYS A 62 -3.95 6.85 5.51
CA CYS A 62 -4.89 5.97 4.80
C CYS A 62 -4.88 6.20 3.29
N THR A 63 -4.77 7.46 2.83
CA THR A 63 -4.65 7.78 1.41
C THR A 63 -3.34 7.28 0.82
N GLN A 64 -2.20 7.49 1.48
CA GLN A 64 -0.91 6.95 1.03
C GLN A 64 -0.95 5.43 0.92
N ALA A 65 -1.48 4.73 1.93
CA ALA A 65 -1.63 3.28 1.91
C ALA A 65 -2.53 2.82 0.74
N LEU A 66 -3.68 3.48 0.55
CA LEU A 66 -4.59 3.15 -0.55
C LEU A 66 -3.94 3.32 -1.93
N LEU A 67 -3.22 4.43 -2.14
CA LEU A 67 -2.56 4.68 -3.42
C LEU A 67 -1.46 3.66 -3.72
N SER A 68 -0.71 3.21 -2.70
CA SER A 68 0.24 2.10 -2.82
C SER A 68 -0.46 0.84 -3.33
N GLN A 69 -1.56 0.47 -2.67
CA GLN A 69 -2.32 -0.74 -3.02
C GLN A 69 -2.96 -0.68 -4.40
N VAL A 70 -3.39 0.51 -4.85
CA VAL A 70 -3.87 0.71 -6.23
C VAL A 70 -2.74 0.45 -7.24
N THR A 71 -1.51 0.91 -6.97
CA THR A 71 -0.37 0.64 -7.84
C THR A 71 -0.04 -0.86 -7.90
N VAL A 72 0.01 -1.53 -6.75
CA VAL A 72 0.27 -2.97 -6.66
C VAL A 72 -0.81 -3.78 -7.37
N LEU A 73 -2.09 -3.36 -7.29
CA LEU A 73 -3.19 -4.02 -8.01
C LEU A 73 -2.90 -4.10 -9.50
N PHE A 74 -2.50 -2.99 -10.14
CA PHE A 74 -2.30 -2.97 -11.60
C PHE A 74 -1.15 -3.88 -12.02
N MET A 75 -0.03 -3.87 -11.28
CA MET A 75 1.11 -4.74 -11.54
C MET A 75 0.74 -6.22 -11.35
N ASN A 76 0.08 -6.54 -10.24
CA ASN A 76 -0.29 -7.92 -9.92
C ASN A 76 -1.38 -8.45 -10.87
N SER A 77 -2.33 -7.60 -11.29
CA SER A 77 -3.38 -7.97 -12.25
C SER A 77 -2.82 -8.29 -13.63
N ALA A 78 -1.86 -7.50 -14.12
CA ALA A 78 -1.19 -7.79 -15.39
C ALA A 78 -0.38 -9.09 -15.33
N GLY A 79 0.33 -9.35 -14.22
CA GLY A 79 1.02 -10.62 -13.99
C GLY A 79 0.07 -11.81 -13.90
N MET A 80 -1.07 -11.64 -13.23
CA MET A 80 -2.12 -12.66 -13.14
C MET A 80 -2.69 -12.99 -14.52
N TRP A 81 -3.06 -11.98 -15.32
CA TRP A 81 -3.64 -12.22 -16.65
C TRP A 81 -2.64 -12.92 -17.58
N TRP A 82 -1.37 -12.52 -17.55
CA TRP A 82 -0.32 -13.18 -18.32
C TRP A 82 -0.08 -14.63 -17.84
N THR A 83 -0.14 -14.87 -16.53
CA THR A 83 -0.10 -16.25 -15.99
C THR A 83 -1.28 -17.06 -16.48
N LEU A 84 -2.50 -16.51 -16.45
CA LEU A 84 -3.70 -17.17 -16.94
C LEU A 84 -3.62 -17.51 -18.42
N SER A 85 -3.10 -16.60 -19.26
CA SER A 85 -2.95 -16.88 -20.69
C SER A 85 -1.92 -17.99 -20.97
N ILE A 86 -0.90 -18.17 -20.13
CA ILE A 86 0.03 -19.30 -20.24
C ILE A 86 -0.61 -20.62 -19.77
N LEU A 87 -1.51 -20.56 -18.78
CA LEU A 87 -2.15 -21.76 -18.22
C LEU A 87 -3.34 -22.26 -19.04
N PHE A 88 -4.11 -21.34 -19.63
CA PHE A 88 -5.36 -21.64 -20.32
C PHE A 88 -5.29 -21.47 -21.84
N ASP A 89 -4.32 -20.72 -22.37
CA ASP A 89 -4.02 -20.65 -23.80
C ASP A 89 -2.67 -21.34 -24.12
N GLU A 90 -2.37 -21.55 -25.41
CA GLU A 90 -1.10 -22.16 -25.85
C GLU A 90 0.12 -21.21 -25.79
N MET A 91 0.06 -20.15 -24.96
CA MET A 91 1.18 -19.23 -24.79
C MET A 91 2.33 -19.91 -24.05
N ARG A 92 3.53 -19.83 -24.63
CA ARG A 92 4.74 -20.34 -23.98
C ARG A 92 5.28 -19.37 -22.95
N VAL A 93 5.87 -19.92 -21.89
CA VAL A 93 6.69 -19.16 -20.94
C VAL A 93 7.83 -18.49 -21.70
N SER A 94 7.90 -17.16 -21.64
CA SER A 94 8.91 -16.35 -22.33
C SER A 94 9.86 -15.70 -21.33
N ASN A 95 11.05 -15.32 -21.80
CA ASN A 95 12.00 -14.54 -20.99
C ASN A 95 11.39 -13.21 -20.50
N ALA A 96 10.52 -12.59 -21.31
CA ALA A 96 9.81 -11.37 -20.93
C ALA A 96 8.85 -11.62 -19.77
N TYR A 97 8.10 -12.72 -19.80
CA TYR A 97 7.23 -13.11 -18.69
C TYR A 97 8.03 -13.35 -17.40
N ILE A 98 9.15 -14.09 -17.47
CA ILE A 98 9.99 -14.37 -16.29
C ILE A 98 10.55 -13.05 -15.71
N ALA A 99 11.09 -12.17 -16.54
CA ALA A 99 11.61 -10.87 -16.10
C ALA A 99 10.49 -10.01 -15.46
N TYR A 100 9.28 -10.05 -16.03
CA TYR A 100 8.12 -9.36 -15.48
C TYR A 100 7.73 -9.92 -14.10
N MET A 101 7.65 -11.24 -13.95
CA MET A 101 7.29 -11.88 -12.67
C MET A 101 8.32 -11.59 -11.57
N ILE A 102 9.62 -11.57 -11.90
CA ILE A 102 10.66 -11.14 -10.97
C ILE A 102 10.46 -9.68 -10.55
N THR A 103 10.16 -8.80 -11.51
CA THR A 103 9.90 -7.38 -11.25
C THR A 103 8.69 -7.20 -10.32
N VAL A 104 7.58 -7.89 -10.60
CA VAL A 104 6.39 -7.89 -9.75
C VAL A 104 6.72 -8.38 -8.34
N PHE A 105 7.45 -9.48 -8.22
CA PHE A 105 7.86 -10.04 -6.93
C PHE A 105 8.69 -9.03 -6.13
N LEU A 106 9.72 -8.42 -6.74
CA LEU A 106 10.56 -7.42 -6.07
C LEU A 106 9.77 -6.18 -5.66
N PHE A 107 8.80 -5.75 -6.47
CA PHE A 107 7.93 -4.63 -6.13
C PHE A 107 7.01 -4.93 -4.95
N ASN A 108 6.38 -6.11 -4.92
CA ASN A 108 5.55 -6.54 -3.79
C ASN A 108 6.37 -6.68 -2.51
N LEU A 109 7.57 -7.25 -2.59
CA LEU A 109 8.47 -7.38 -1.45
C LEU A 109 8.88 -6.01 -0.91
N SER A 110 9.23 -5.08 -1.80
CA SER A 110 9.59 -3.71 -1.43
C SER A 110 8.41 -2.98 -0.78
N GLU A 111 7.22 -3.10 -1.35
CA GLU A 111 6.00 -2.52 -0.81
C GLU A 111 5.69 -3.06 0.59
N PHE A 112 5.80 -4.38 0.77
CA PHE A 112 5.62 -5.03 2.06
C PHE A 112 6.59 -4.50 3.12
N VAL A 113 7.89 -4.43 2.81
CA VAL A 113 8.92 -3.92 3.72
C VAL A 113 8.66 -2.44 4.07
N LEU A 114 8.34 -1.62 3.07
CA LEU A 114 8.03 -0.20 3.29
C LEU A 114 6.77 -0.02 4.13
N THR A 115 5.74 -0.82 3.91
CA THR A 115 4.48 -0.81 4.67
C THR A 115 4.73 -1.15 6.13
N VAL A 116 5.47 -2.23 6.42
CA VAL A 116 5.83 -2.61 7.80
C VAL A 116 6.68 -1.53 8.46
N PHE A 117 7.69 -1.02 7.77
CA PHE A 117 8.53 0.05 8.31
C PHE A 117 7.72 1.32 8.62
N THR A 118 6.82 1.70 7.71
CA THR A 118 5.96 2.87 7.88
C THR A 118 4.99 2.69 9.04
N ALA A 119 4.37 1.51 9.19
CA ALA A 119 3.53 1.20 10.34
C ALA A 119 4.26 1.43 11.67
N ILE A 120 5.47 0.89 11.79
CA ILE A 120 6.30 1.02 13.00
C ILE A 120 6.63 2.49 13.30
N GLN A 121 6.97 3.28 12.29
CA GLN A 121 7.36 4.68 12.47
C GLN A 121 6.15 5.58 12.76
N VAL A 122 5.02 5.34 12.09
CA VAL A 122 3.75 6.06 12.32
C VAL A 122 3.24 5.79 13.74
N ARG A 123 3.43 4.57 14.27
CA ARG A 123 3.15 4.25 15.68
C ARG A 123 4.01 5.05 16.67
N LYS A 124 5.22 5.45 16.26
CA LYS A 124 6.11 6.35 17.01
C LYS A 124 5.83 7.83 16.71
N ARG A 125 4.66 8.17 16.16
CA ARG A 125 4.22 9.54 15.80
C ARG A 125 5.11 10.22 14.75
N ARG A 126 5.91 9.47 13.99
CA ARG A 126 6.73 10.02 12.92
C ARG A 126 5.96 10.04 11.61
N HIS A 127 5.87 11.20 11.00
CA HIS A 127 5.26 11.33 9.68
C HIS A 127 6.21 10.84 8.60
N ILE A 128 5.75 9.82 7.89
CA ILE A 128 6.50 9.13 6.85
C ILE A 128 5.82 9.33 5.51
N GLU A 129 6.50 10.02 4.60
CA GLU A 129 6.05 10.17 3.23
C GLU A 129 6.83 9.27 2.28
N TRP A 130 6.09 8.54 1.45
CA TRP A 130 6.69 7.76 0.38
C TRP A 130 6.95 8.70 -0.79
N TRP A 131 8.12 8.57 -1.40
CA TRP A 131 8.59 9.54 -2.39
C TRP A 131 7.59 9.75 -3.55
N PHE A 132 6.95 8.68 -4.00
CA PHE A 132 5.94 8.75 -5.06
C PHE A 132 4.53 9.04 -4.52
N TRP A 133 4.05 8.18 -3.61
CA TRP A 133 2.66 8.23 -3.15
C TRP A 133 2.36 9.35 -2.16
N GLY A 134 3.35 9.84 -1.40
CA GLY A 134 3.19 10.96 -0.47
C GLY A 134 2.84 12.25 -1.21
N GLY A 135 3.50 12.54 -2.33
CA GLY A 135 3.18 13.70 -3.17
C GLY A 135 1.75 13.65 -3.76
N LEU A 136 1.25 12.44 -4.09
CA LEU A 136 -0.14 12.24 -4.51
C LEU A 136 -1.11 12.39 -3.35
N ALA A 137 -0.78 11.83 -2.18
CA ALA A 137 -1.57 11.95 -0.96
C ALA A 137 -1.72 13.42 -0.54
N ASN A 138 -0.66 14.22 -0.63
CA ASN A 138 -0.68 15.67 -0.37
C ASN A 138 -1.68 16.42 -1.27
N LYS A 139 -1.84 16.01 -2.53
CA LYS A 139 -2.80 16.62 -3.47
C LYS A 139 -4.23 16.16 -3.24
N LEU A 140 -4.42 14.90 -2.85
CA LEU A 140 -5.74 14.28 -2.68
C LEU A 140 -6.34 14.54 -1.29
N CYS A 141 -5.51 14.60 -0.26
CA CYS A 141 -5.90 14.90 1.11
C CYS A 141 -5.62 16.37 1.41
N LYS A 142 -6.64 17.22 1.30
CA LYS A 142 -6.57 18.62 1.74
C LYS A 142 -6.65 18.71 3.26
N ALA A 143 -5.83 19.60 3.84
CA ALA A 143 -5.90 19.98 5.26
C ALA A 143 -7.28 20.55 5.60
#